data_AF-F3KGI9-F1
#
_entry.id   AF-F3KGI9-F1
#
_cell.length_a   1.000
_cell.length_b   1.000
_cell.length_c   1.000
_cell.angle_alpha   90.00
_cell.angle_beta   90.00
_cell.angle_gamma   90.00
#
_symmetry.space_group_name_H-M   'P 1'
#
loop_
_entity.id
_entity.type
_entity.pdbx_description
1 polymer ?
#
loop_
_entity_poly.entity_id
_entity_poly.type
_entity_poly.pdbx_seq_one_letter_code
_entity_poly.pdbx_strand_id
1 'polypeptide(L)' 'MVTEVFSISQNATIADAARMMLEHCFSGIPVTINGKLIGMITESDIFRILASEGRYLSVRRQHQWRSGAAA' A
#
# COMPACT_ATOMS: atom_id res chain seq x y z
N MET A 1 -10.28 15.61 13.46
CA MET A 1 -10.26 14.25 14.03
C MET A 1 -11.01 13.35 13.06
N VAL A 2 -10.51 12.14 12.77
CA VAL A 2 -11.19 11.19 11.86
C VAL A 2 -12.12 10.31 12.69
N THR A 3 -13.36 10.14 12.28
CA THR A 3 -14.40 9.43 13.04
C THR A 3 -14.59 7.97 12.61
N GLU A 4 -14.19 7.63 11.38
CA GLU A 4 -14.22 6.27 10.85
C GLU A 4 -12.81 5.86 10.42
N VAL A 5 -12.36 4.73 10.95
CA VAL A 5 -11.07 4.14 10.63
C VAL A 5 -11.31 2.87 9.85
N PHE A 6 -10.89 2.86 8.59
CA PHE A 6 -10.87 1.65 7.78
C PHE A 6 -9.84 0.68 8.36
N SER A 7 -10.22 -0.58 8.51
CA SER A 7 -9.33 -1.64 9.00
C SER A 7 -9.61 -2.94 8.27
N ILE A 8 -8.65 -3.86 8.29
CA ILE A 8 -8.79 -5.19 7.71
C ILE A 8 -8.73 -6.27 8.78
N SER A 9 -9.30 -7.44 8.47
CA SER A 9 -9.18 -8.64 9.29
C SER A 9 -7.75 -9.19 9.25
N GLN A 10 -7.30 -9.81 10.33
CA GLN A 10 -6.03 -10.57 10.35
C GLN A 10 -5.93 -11.68 9.30
N ASN A 11 -7.07 -12.15 8.78
CA ASN A 11 -7.14 -13.20 7.76
C ASN A 11 -7.14 -12.64 6.33
N ALA A 12 -7.13 -11.31 6.16
CA ALA A 12 -7.06 -10.68 4.86
C ALA A 12 -5.68 -10.88 4.22
N THR A 13 -5.64 -10.92 2.89
CA THR A 13 -4.37 -11.07 2.16
C THR A 13 -3.65 -9.72 2.05
N ILE A 14 -2.35 -9.77 1.73
CA ILE A 14 -1.57 -8.56 1.42
C ILE A 14 -2.17 -7.81 0.21
N ALA A 15 -2.72 -8.55 -0.76
CA ALA A 15 -3.38 -7.95 -1.91
C ALA A 15 -4.65 -7.17 -1.52
N ASP A 16 -5.42 -7.67 -0.54
CA ASP A 16 -6.59 -6.95 -0.03
C ASP A 16 -6.18 -5.65 0.68
N ALA A 17 -5.10 -5.70 1.47
CA ALA A 17 -4.53 -4.51 2.11
C ALA A 17 -4.06 -3.48 1.08
N ALA A 18 -3.31 -3.92 0.06
CA ALA A 18 -2.81 -3.07 -1.02
C ALA A 18 -3.96 -2.42 -1.82
N ARG A 19 -5.00 -3.20 -2.13
CA ARG A 19 -6.18 -2.70 -2.83
C ARG A 19 -6.87 -1.59 -2.04
N MET A 20 -7.11 -1.80 -0.75
CA MET A 20 -7.76 -0.80 0.09
C MET A 20 -6.92 0.47 0.25
N MET A 21 -5.59 0.32 0.36
CA MET A 21 -4.65 1.45 0.36
C MET A 21 -4.75 2.28 -0.92
N LEU A 22 -4.79 1.63 -2.10
CA LEU A 22 -4.93 2.30 -3.39
C LEU A 22 -6.29 2.96 -3.60
N GLU A 23 -7.38 2.29 -3.21
CA GLU A 23 -8.75 2.78 -3.38
C GLU A 23 -9.03 4.03 -2.53
N HIS A 24 -8.41 4.12 -1.35
CA HIS A 24 -8.65 5.20 -0.40
C HIS A 24 -7.46 6.14 -0.18
N CYS A 25 -6.38 5.96 -0.94
CA CYS A 25 -5.13 6.73 -0.81
C CYS A 25 -4.53 6.67 0.61
N PHE A 26 -4.57 5.51 1.26
CA PHE A 26 -3.98 5.29 2.58
C PHE A 26 -2.58 4.69 2.45
N SER A 27 -1.59 5.23 3.17
CA SER A 27 -0.24 4.66 3.22
C SER A 27 -0.08 3.50 4.21
N GLY A 28 -1.12 3.23 4.99
CA GLY A 28 -1.15 2.14 5.94
C GLY A 28 -2.55 1.86 6.46
N ILE A 29 -2.76 0.62 6.90
CA ILE A 29 -4.05 0.13 7.34
C ILE A 29 -3.93 -0.65 8.65
N PRO A 30 -4.77 -0.36 9.65
CA PRO A 30 -4.87 -1.15 10.87
C PRO A 30 -5.39 -2.56 10.59
N VAL A 31 -4.85 -3.54 11.32
CA VAL A 31 -5.31 -4.93 11.32
C VAL A 31 -6.07 -5.19 12.62
N THR A 32 -7.27 -5.76 12.53
CA THR A 32 -8.14 -6.02 13.68
C THR A 32 -8.57 -7.49 13.76
N ILE A 33 -8.88 -7.92 14.99
CA ILE A 33 -9.62 -9.16 15.29
C ILE A 33 -10.81 -8.77 16.15
N ASN A 34 -12.03 -9.06 15.69
CA ASN A 34 -13.26 -8.75 16.43
C ASN A 34 -13.32 -7.29 16.90
N GLY A 35 -12.93 -6.35 16.02
CA GLY A 35 -12.89 -4.91 16.31
C GLY A 35 -11.73 -4.45 17.20
N LYS A 36 -10.91 -5.37 17.73
CA LYS A 36 -9.72 -5.03 18.51
C LYS A 36 -8.51 -4.86 17.58
N LEU A 37 -7.83 -3.71 17.68
CA LEU A 37 -6.56 -3.47 17.01
C LEU A 37 -5.49 -4.47 17.47
N ILE A 38 -4.85 -5.15 16.53
CA ILE A 38 -3.77 -6.09 16.81
C ILE A 38 -2.45 -5.76 16.10
N GLY A 39 -2.48 -4.85 15.13
CA GLY A 39 -1.29 -4.49 14.37
C GLY A 39 -1.61 -3.52 13.23
N MET A 40 -0.62 -3.30 12.37
CA MET A 40 -0.72 -2.40 11.22
C MET A 40 0.12 -2.96 10.08
N ILE A 41 -0.34 -2.74 8.85
CA ILE A 41 0.41 -3.00 7.63
C ILE A 41 0.55 -1.66 6.89
N THR A 42 1.75 -1.37 6.39
CA THR A 42 2.04 -0.17 5.62
C THR A 42 2.44 -0.51 4.19
N GLU A 43 2.38 0.45 3.28
CA GLU A 43 2.92 0.28 1.92
C GLU A 43 4.41 -0.14 1.94
N SER A 44 5.18 0.33 2.92
CA SER A 44 6.59 -0.07 3.09
C SER A 44 6.76 -1.55 3.39
N ASP A 45 5.84 -2.16 4.14
CA ASP A 45 5.86 -3.60 4.41
C ASP A 45 5.61 -4.39 3.12
N ILE A 46 4.67 -3.92 2.29
CA ILE A 46 4.38 -4.48 0.97
C ILE A 46 5.62 -4.39 0.07
N PHE A 47 6.26 -3.22 0.00
CA PHE A 47 7.48 -3.04 -0.80
C PHE A 47 8.64 -3.93 -0.33
N ARG A 48 8.81 -4.15 0.99
CA ARG A 48 9.84 -5.05 1.51
C ARG A 48 9.60 -6.48 1.06
N ILE A 49 8.36 -6.96 1.08
CA ILE A 49 8.00 -8.30 0.63
C ILE A 49 8.33 -8.45 -0.87
N LEU A 50 7.89 -7.51 -1.70
CA LEU A 50 8.17 -7.50 -3.13
C LEU A 50 9.67 -7.44 -3.44
N ALA A 51 10.43 -6.61 -2.71
CA ALA A 51 11.87 -6.50 -2.87
C ALA A 51 12.62 -7.77 -2.42
N SER A 52 12.12 -8.47 -1.39
CA SER A 52 12.72 -9.71 -0.89
C SER A 52 12.47 -10.93 -1.79
N GLU A 53 11.39 -10.94 -2.58
CA GLU A 53 11.02 -12.11 -3.40
C GLU A 53 11.80 -12.23 -4.73
N GLY A 54 12.73 -11.32 -5.03
CA GLY A 54 13.73 -11.49 -6.10
C GLY A 54 13.19 -11.70 -7.52
N ARG A 55 11.88 -11.61 -7.73
CA ARG A 55 11.22 -11.81 -9.02
C ARG A 55 10.40 -10.59 -9.36
N TYR A 56 10.79 -9.95 -10.46
CA TYR A 56 10.17 -8.80 -11.13
C TYR A 56 10.35 -7.43 -10.47
N LEU A 57 11.24 -6.63 -11.06
CA LEU A 57 10.83 -5.38 -11.70
C LEU A 57 11.67 -5.16 -12.96
N SER A 58 11.20 -5.64 -14.12
CA SER A 58 11.52 -4.97 -15.38
C SER A 58 10.74 -3.65 -15.37
N VAL A 59 11.37 -2.59 -14.87
CA VAL A 59 10.79 -1.24 -14.90
C VAL A 59 10.66 -0.82 -16.35
N ARG A 60 9.51 -1.06 -16.98
CA ARG A 60 9.17 -0.42 -18.25
C ARG A 60 8.87 1.04 -17.95
N ARG A 61 9.88 1.87 -18.20
CA ARG A 61 9.81 3.33 -18.21
C ARG A 61 8.77 3.76 -19.25
N GLN A 62 7.51 3.91 -18.83
CA GLN A 62 6.51 4.60 -19.64
C GLN A 62 6.40 6.04 -19.17
N HIS A 63 6.49 6.94 -20.15
CA HIS A 63 6.37 8.40 -20.08
C HIS A 63 7.61 9.17 -19.63
N GLN A 64 8.35 9.57 -20.69
CA GLN A 64 9.08 10.83 -20.78
C GLN A 64 8.43 11.91 -19.90
N TRP A 65 9.15 12.35 -18.87
CA TRP A 65 8.89 13.63 -18.24
C TRP A 65 9.20 14.69 -19.31
N ARG A 66 8.14 15.31 -19.85
CA ARG A 66 8.25 16.26 -20.97
C ARG A 66 9.14 17.43 -20.55
N SER A 67 10.16 17.66 -21.38
CA SER A 67 10.92 18.91 -21.50
C SER A 67 10.01 20.14 -21.37
N GLY A 68 10.32 21.07 -20.46
CA GLY A 68 9.62 22.35 -20.40
C GLY A 68 9.83 23.19 -19.14
N ALA A 69 11.03 23.73 -18.96
CA ALA A 69 11.25 25.05 -18.35
C ALA A 69 12.40 25.67 -19.16
N ALA A 70 12.21 26.49 -20.21
CA ALA A 70 11.59 27.82 -20.23
C ALA A 70 12.05 28.63 -19.01
N ALA A 71 12.91 29.65 -19.12
CA ALA A 71 13.33 30.51 -20.22
C ALA A 71 14.80 30.95 -20.03
#